data_AF-A0A3D2C9A9-F1
#
_entry.id   AF-A0A3D2C9A9-F1
#
_cell.length_a   1.000
_cell.length_b   1.000
_cell.length_c   1.000
_cell.angle_alpha   90.00
_cell.angle_beta   90.00
_cell.angle_gamma   90.00
#
_symmetry.space_group_name_H-M   'P 1'
#
loop_
_entity.id
_entity.type
_entity.pdbx_description
1 polymer ?
#
loop_
_entity_poly.entity_id
_entity_poly.type
_entity_poly.pdbx_seq_one_letter_code
_entity_poly.pdbx_strand_id
1 'polypeptide(L)'
;PAAAGSGGALTIRLPDPRGVSSVAVSCPSGFTGRSTYGSTVHVIEGVPGEPCTLWFRGSSPYRFVGVAGGQSLTCSFKDSVIDCR
;
A
#
# COMPACT_ATOMS: atom_id res chain seq x y z
N PRO A 1 4.69 -16.91 -17.89
CA PRO A 1 5.73 -15.88 -17.61
C PRO A 1 5.09 -14.56 -17.16
N ALA A 2 5.14 -14.27 -15.86
CA ALA A 2 4.66 -12.99 -15.33
C ALA A 2 5.67 -11.90 -15.74
N ALA A 3 5.21 -10.89 -16.49
CA ALA A 3 6.01 -9.76 -16.88
C ALA A 3 6.48 -9.02 -15.62
N ALA A 4 7.74 -9.23 -15.24
CA ALA A 4 8.45 -8.41 -14.29
C ALA A 4 8.72 -7.05 -14.95
N GLY A 5 7.69 -6.22 -15.09
CA GLY A 5 7.89 -4.81 -15.38
C GLY A 5 8.53 -4.19 -14.16
N SER A 6 9.88 -4.10 -14.14
CA SER A 6 10.72 -3.49 -13.09
C SER A 6 10.00 -3.26 -11.77
N GLY A 7 9.57 -4.35 -11.13
CA GLY A 7 8.73 -4.29 -9.95
C GLY A 7 9.58 -3.85 -8.77
N GLY A 8 9.29 -2.69 -8.19
CA GLY A 8 9.98 -2.18 -7.02
C GLY A 8 9.28 -2.59 -5.73
N ALA A 9 10.01 -2.56 -4.61
CA ALA A 9 9.44 -2.74 -3.29
C ALA A 9 8.71 -1.47 -2.86
N LEU A 10 7.40 -1.53 -2.66
CA LEU A 10 6.62 -0.45 -2.06
C LEU A 10 6.66 -0.63 -0.54
N THR A 11 7.28 0.32 0.15
CA THR A 11 7.34 0.34 1.61
C THR A 11 6.29 1.30 2.14
N ILE A 12 5.37 0.82 2.97
CA ILE A 12 4.34 1.63 3.63
C ILE A 12 4.59 1.59 5.14
N ARG A 13 4.87 2.73 5.74
CA ARG A 13 4.92 2.88 7.20
C ARG A 13 3.59 3.41 7.69
N LEU A 14 2.93 2.69 8.59
CA LEU A 14 1.71 3.16 9.25
C LEU A 14 1.84 2.91 10.76
N PRO A 15 2.35 3.88 11.53
CA PRO A 15 2.63 3.70 12.95
C PRO A 15 1.36 3.55 13.80
N ASP A 16 0.26 4.15 13.36
CA ASP A 16 -1.02 4.09 14.06
C ASP A 16 -2.08 3.59 13.09
N PRO A 17 -2.37 2.27 13.05
CA PRO A 17 -3.28 1.71 12.05
C PRO A 17 -4.76 1.99 12.33
N ARG A 18 -5.17 2.65 13.43
CA ARG A 18 -6.59 3.01 13.75
C ARG A 18 -7.63 1.91 13.41
N GLY A 19 -7.28 0.63 13.57
CA GLY A 19 -8.17 -0.50 13.25
C GLY A 19 -8.04 -1.09 11.84
N VAL A 20 -7.01 -0.73 11.07
CA VAL A 20 -6.61 -1.41 9.85
C VAL A 20 -5.98 -2.77 10.19
N SER A 21 -6.47 -3.83 9.57
CA SER A 21 -6.02 -5.21 9.76
C SER A 21 -5.20 -5.73 8.57
N SER A 22 -5.36 -5.15 7.39
CA SER A 22 -4.60 -5.53 6.20
C SER A 22 -4.48 -4.37 5.21
N VAL A 23 -3.43 -4.38 4.42
CA VAL A 23 -3.27 -3.50 3.25
C VAL A 23 -3.19 -4.33 1.98
N ALA A 24 -3.85 -3.86 0.93
CA ALA A 24 -3.77 -4.44 -0.40
C ALA A 24 -3.41 -3.34 -1.39
N VAL A 25 -2.61 -3.65 -2.39
CA VAL A 25 -2.34 -2.78 -3.53
C VAL A 25 -2.95 -3.39 -4.77
N SER A 26 -3.54 -2.55 -5.60
CA SER A 26 -4.12 -2.92 -6.89
C SER A 26 -3.63 -1.95 -7.93
N CYS A 27 -2.96 -2.45 -8.96
CA CYS A 27 -2.40 -1.66 -10.04
C CYS A 27 -3.23 -1.87 -11.32
N PRO A 28 -3.35 -0.86 -12.20
CA PRO A 28 -4.10 -0.98 -13.46
C PRO A 28 -3.56 -2.06 -14.40
N SER A 29 -2.27 -2.41 -14.33
CA SER A 29 -1.67 -3.54 -15.05
C SER A 29 -2.12 -4.92 -14.56
N GLY A 30 -2.98 -4.98 -13.54
CA GLY A 30 -3.50 -6.23 -12.96
C GLY A 30 -2.64 -6.81 -11.84
N PHE A 31 -1.53 -6.17 -11.50
CA PHE A 31 -0.76 -6.54 -10.31
C PHE A 31 -1.58 -6.28 -9.06
N THR A 32 -1.64 -7.28 -8.17
CA THR A 32 -2.24 -7.15 -6.85
C THR A 32 -1.29 -7.70 -5.80
N GLY A 33 -1.04 -6.92 -4.76
CA GLY A 33 -0.22 -7.31 -3.61
C GLY A 33 -1.03 -7.16 -2.33
N ARG A 34 -0.72 -7.95 -1.32
CA ARG A 34 -1.36 -7.85 -0.01
C ARG A 34 -0.34 -8.04 1.09
N SER A 35 -0.45 -7.24 2.15
CA SER A 35 0.30 -7.39 3.39
C SER A 35 -0.67 -7.31 4.57
N THR A 36 -0.46 -8.15 5.57
CA THR A 36 -1.29 -8.18 6.79
C THR A 36 -0.64 -7.30 7.85
N TYR A 37 -1.44 -6.58 8.65
CA TYR A 37 -0.91 -5.80 9.76
C TYR A 37 -0.34 -6.70 10.85
N GLY A 38 0.99 -6.79 10.92
CA GLY A 38 1.72 -7.43 12.02
C GLY A 38 2.88 -6.58 12.56
N SER A 39 3.20 -5.45 11.91
CA SER A 39 4.32 -4.57 12.25
C SER A 39 4.04 -3.16 11.74
N THR A 40 4.84 -2.18 12.21
CA THR A 40 4.73 -0.75 11.88
C THR A 40 5.04 -0.42 10.42
N VAL A 41 5.75 -1.33 9.74
CA VAL A 41 6.24 -1.19 8.36
C VAL A 41 5.77 -2.37 7.53
N HIS A 42 5.21 -2.08 6.35
CA HIS A 42 4.77 -3.04 5.36
C HIS A 42 5.63 -2.91 4.12
N VAL A 43 6.05 -4.03 3.57
CA VAL A 43 6.73 -4.06 2.29
C VAL A 43 5.93 -4.95 1.36
N ILE A 44 5.60 -4.42 0.18
CA ILE A 44 4.98 -5.16 -0.91
C ILE A 44 5.98 -5.19 -2.05
N GLU A 45 6.51 -6.36 -2.36
CA GLU A 45 7.47 -6.54 -3.44
C GLU A 45 6.78 -6.79 -4.78
N GLY A 46 7.48 -6.50 -5.88
CA GLY A 46 6.97 -6.71 -7.23
C GLY A 46 5.93 -5.69 -7.70
N VAL A 47 5.74 -4.59 -6.97
CA VAL A 47 4.80 -3.53 -7.37
C VAL A 47 5.35 -2.84 -8.62
N PRO A 48 4.57 -2.71 -9.71
CA PRO A 48 5.02 -1.99 -10.90
C PRO A 48 5.25 -0.49 -10.62
N GLY A 49 6.11 0.14 -11.42
CA GLY A 49 6.40 1.58 -11.36
C GLY A 49 5.29 2.50 -11.90
N GLU A 50 4.03 2.08 -11.78
CA GLU A 50 2.85 2.78 -12.29
C GLU A 50 1.97 3.25 -11.12
N PRO A 51 1.03 4.20 -11.32
CA PRO A 51 0.14 4.63 -10.26
C PRO A 51 -0.86 3.53 -9.87
N CYS A 52 -0.57 2.86 -8.77
CA CYS A 52 -1.42 1.88 -8.14
C CYS A 52 -2.35 2.52 -7.09
N THR A 53 -3.37 1.76 -6.70
CA THR A 53 -4.28 2.08 -5.61
C THR A 53 -3.97 1.20 -4.41
N LEU A 54 -3.71 1.81 -3.27
CA LEU A 54 -3.58 1.14 -1.98
C LEU A 54 -4.92 1.15 -1.26
N TRP A 55 -5.25 0.01 -0.66
CA TRP A 55 -6.51 -0.29 0.01
C TRP A 55 -6.19 -0.75 1.43
N PHE A 56 -6.65 0.02 2.41
CA PHE A 56 -6.52 -0.29 3.81
C PHE A 56 -7.83 -0.96 4.25
N ARG A 57 -7.76 -2.24 4.58
CA ARG A 57 -8.89 -3.03 5.07
C ARG A 57 -8.86 -3.12 6.58
N GLY A 58 -9.99 -2.87 7.23
CA GLY A 58 -10.15 -2.88 8.67
C GLY A 58 -11.50 -2.31 9.08
N SER A 59 -11.56 -1.69 10.26
CA SER A 59 -12.78 -1.04 10.77
C SER A 59 -13.31 0.08 9.89
N SER A 60 -12.46 0.71 9.07
CA SER A 60 -12.87 1.69 8.07
C SER A 60 -12.07 1.46 6.78
N PRO A 61 -12.74 1.25 5.63
CA PRO A 61 -12.06 1.04 4.37
C PRO A 61 -11.50 2.36 3.86
N TYR A 62 -10.18 2.52 3.88
CA TYR A 62 -9.50 3.67 3.28
C TYR A 62 -8.81 3.27 1.99
N ARG A 63 -8.69 4.22 1.06
CA ARG A 63 -7.93 4.02 -0.16
C ARG A 63 -7.05 5.22 -0.44
N PHE A 64 -5.88 4.96 -1.01
CA PHE A 64 -4.93 5.97 -1.43
C PHE A 64 -4.45 5.64 -2.84
N VAL A 65 -4.50 6.61 -3.76
CA VAL A 65 -4.10 6.44 -5.16
C VAL A 65 -2.80 7.18 -5.42
N GLY A 66 -1.97 6.63 -6.30
CA GLY A 66 -0.69 7.25 -6.70
C GLY A 66 0.54 6.65 -6.01
N VAL A 67 0.45 5.40 -5.56
CA VAL A 67 1.62 4.65 -5.07
C VAL A 67 2.24 3.86 -6.21
N ALA A 68 3.56 3.68 -6.19
CA ALA A 68 4.29 2.90 -7.19
C ALA A 68 5.38 2.06 -6.53
N GLY A 69 5.83 1.01 -7.21
CA GLY A 69 6.95 0.20 -6.75
C GLY A 69 8.23 1.01 -6.62
N GLY A 70 8.99 0.72 -5.57
CA GLY A 70 10.24 1.42 -5.25
C GLY A 70 10.03 2.68 -4.41
N GLN A 71 8.78 3.04 -4.10
CA GLN A 71 8.48 4.15 -3.19
C GLN A 71 8.47 3.71 -1.73
N SER A 72 8.82 4.64 -0.86
CA SER A 72 8.65 4.51 0.59
C SER A 72 7.76 5.62 1.07
N LEU A 73 6.57 5.27 1.55
CA LEU A 73 5.54 6.21 2.00
C LEU A 73 5.31 6.02 3.49
N THR A 74 5.17 7.14 4.19
CA THR A 74 4.69 7.15 5.57
C THR A 74 3.26 7.63 5.58
N CYS A 75 2.34 6.70 5.87
CA CYS A 75 0.93 6.96 6.02
C CYS A 75 0.59 7.27 7.48
N SER A 76 -0.39 8.13 7.70
CA SER A 76 -0.95 8.46 9.01
C SER A 76 -2.42 8.78 8.88
N PHE A 77 -3.20 8.45 9.91
CA PHE A 77 -4.61 8.84 9.97
C PHE A 77 -4.75 10.19 10.65
N LYS A 78 -5.41 11.13 9.96
CA LYS A 78 -5.77 12.44 10.50
C LYS A 78 -7.24 12.68 10.21
N ASP A 79 -8.06 12.85 11.27
CA ASP A 79 -9.50 13.15 11.14
C ASP A 79 -10.27 12.20 10.21
N SER A 80 -10.03 10.89 10.32
CA SER A 80 -10.65 9.87 9.46
C SER A 80 -10.25 9.94 7.98
N VAL A 81 -9.16 10.64 7.65
CA VAL A 81 -8.54 10.62 6.32
C VAL A 81 -7.17 9.98 6.44
N ILE A 82 -6.78 9.21 5.42
CA ILE A 82 -5.43 8.69 5.32
C ILE A 82 -4.55 9.66 4.51
N ASP A 83 -3.48 10.12 5.13
CA ASP A 83 -2.46 10.98 4.53
C ASP A 83 -1.18 10.17 4.37
N CYS A 84 -0.71 9.99 3.15
CA CYS A 84 0.54 9.28 2.84
C CYS A 84 1.50 10.23 2.12
N ARG A 85 2.72 10.34 2.65
CA ARG A 85 3.78 11.25 2.19
C ARG A 85 5.14 10.57 2.12
#